data_AF-A0A922I2M1-F1
#
_entry.id   AF-A0A922I2M1-F1
#
_cell.length_a   1.000
_cell.length_b   1.000
_cell.length_c   1.000
_cell.angle_alpha   90.00
_cell.angle_beta   90.00
_cell.angle_gamma   90.00
#
_symmetry.space_group_name_H-M   'P 1'
#
loop_
_entity.id
_entity.type
_entity.pdbx_description
1 polymer ?
#
loop_
_entity_poly.entity_id
_entity_poly.type
_entity_poly.pdbx_seq_one_letter_code
_entity_poly.pdbx_strand_id
1 'polypeptide(L)'
;MLLLITSQKNYSFLCALVFNHDVNKLLKENMNSDNSPGIGKKFKKVSKNRKKAWRKHTDISEYEEFLDDKRFEERIGHSIGDAKNDDLFVIEKAGDDAFYQEKLDQVSRNREGKSSLSSSVNNSKLRKITSEHRLYQKLLPTSKVPAVVIQKRSSDKRHTVYNDDKKLIRYWNDRKDSIIRAQQEKRFKQKAMKDSKLLR
;
A
#
# COMPACT_ATOMS: atom_id res chain seq x y z
N MET A 1 67.25 -11.97 15.76
CA MET A 1 66.76 -13.33 15.46
C MET A 1 65.73 -13.70 16.52
N LEU A 2 64.47 -13.99 16.11
CA LEU A 2 63.58 -15.09 16.59
C LEU A 2 63.55 -15.36 18.12
N LEU A 3 62.45 -15.30 18.89
CA LEU A 3 61.12 -15.94 18.69
C LEU A 3 60.13 -15.63 19.88
N LEU A 4 58.81 -15.71 19.57
CA LEU A 4 57.65 -16.20 20.39
C LEU A 4 57.20 -15.37 21.62
N ILE A 5 56.02 -14.75 21.72
CA ILE A 5 54.61 -15.16 21.53
C ILE A 5 54.20 -16.42 22.33
N THR A 6 53.50 -16.23 23.46
CA THR A 6 52.11 -16.70 23.76
C THR A 6 51.85 -16.81 25.27
N SER A 7 50.97 -15.96 25.82
CA SER A 7 50.25 -16.25 27.08
C SER A 7 48.92 -15.48 27.10
N GLN A 8 47.97 -15.97 26.31
CA GLN A 8 46.59 -15.47 26.20
C GLN A 8 45.68 -16.67 25.92
N LYS A 9 45.69 -17.67 26.80
CA LYS A 9 44.72 -18.77 26.77
C LYS A 9 44.44 -19.15 28.20
N ASN A 10 43.39 -18.57 28.78
CA ASN A 10 42.63 -19.14 29.91
C ASN A 10 41.39 -18.32 30.34
N TYR A 11 40.96 -17.31 29.57
CA TYR A 11 39.71 -16.57 29.86
C TYR A 11 38.54 -16.86 28.90
N SER A 12 38.73 -17.65 27.84
CA SER A 12 37.65 -17.90 26.87
C SER A 12 36.79 -19.14 27.16
N PHE A 13 37.24 -20.08 27.99
CA PHE A 13 36.49 -21.32 28.23
C PHE A 13 35.42 -21.18 29.31
N LEU A 14 35.63 -20.31 30.31
CA LEU A 14 34.62 -20.07 31.36
C LEU A 14 33.47 -19.17 30.88
N CYS A 15 33.71 -18.27 29.92
CA CYS A 15 32.64 -17.42 29.37
C CYS A 15 31.68 -18.20 28.45
N ALA A 16 32.15 -19.27 27.81
CA ALA A 16 31.34 -20.08 26.90
C ALA A 16 30.35 -21.02 27.62
N LEU A 17 30.61 -21.40 28.87
CA LEU A 17 29.72 -22.27 29.64
C LEU A 17 28.57 -21.52 30.32
N VAL A 18 28.80 -20.27 30.73
CA VAL A 18 27.76 -19.45 31.37
C VAL A 18 26.74 -18.94 30.34
N PHE A 19 27.18 -18.56 29.12
CA PHE A 19 26.26 -18.12 28.07
C PHE A 19 25.38 -19.22 27.47
N ASN A 20 25.79 -20.49 27.52
CA ASN A 20 25.00 -21.59 26.96
C ASN A 20 23.92 -22.13 27.93
N HIS A 21 24.06 -21.89 29.24
CA HIS A 21 23.04 -22.33 30.19
C HIS A 21 21.80 -21.42 30.15
N ASP A 22 22.00 -20.10 29.99
CA ASP A 22 20.89 -19.13 29.97
C ASP A 22 20.08 -19.12 28.67
N VAL A 23 20.71 -19.38 27.51
CA VAL A 23 19.98 -19.52 26.24
C VAL A 23 19.05 -20.74 26.24
N ASN A 24 19.46 -21.83 26.91
CA ASN A 24 18.64 -23.03 27.05
C ASN A 24 17.50 -22.86 28.07
N LYS A 25 17.62 -21.90 29.01
CA LYS A 25 16.55 -21.55 29.96
C LYS A 25 15.45 -20.73 29.27
N LEU A 26 15.82 -19.76 28.43
CA LEU A 26 14.88 -18.94 27.66
C LEU A 26 14.14 -19.70 26.54
N LEU A 27 14.72 -20.79 26.02
CA LEU A 27 14.04 -21.67 25.06
C LEU A 27 13.05 -22.65 25.70
N LYS A 28 13.10 -22.86 27.03
CA LYS A 28 12.15 -23.72 27.75
C LYS A 28 10.87 -22.98 28.17
N GLU A 29 10.94 -21.67 28.35
CA GLU A 29 9.76 -20.85 28.71
C GLU A 29 8.85 -20.55 27.49
N ASN A 30 9.39 -20.61 26.25
CA ASN A 30 8.64 -20.34 25.01
C ASN A 30 7.96 -21.56 24.36
N MET A 31 7.79 -22.68 25.08
CA MET A 31 7.08 -23.87 24.57
C MET A 31 5.69 -24.08 25.19
N ASN A 32 5.23 -23.15 26.03
CA ASN A 32 3.89 -23.16 26.60
C ASN A 32 3.14 -21.87 26.21
N SER A 33 3.03 -21.56 24.91
CA SER A 33 1.90 -20.76 24.42
C SER A 33 0.81 -21.73 24.02
N ASP A 34 -0.15 -21.87 24.93
CA ASP A 34 -1.35 -22.67 24.78
C ASP A 34 -2.10 -22.24 23.52
N ASN A 35 -2.03 -23.10 22.51
CA ASN A 35 -3.04 -23.17 21.48
C ASN A 35 -4.40 -23.40 22.16
N SER A 36 -5.39 -22.61 21.74
CA SER A 36 -6.82 -22.80 21.99
C SER A 36 -7.22 -24.29 22.21
N PRO A 37 -7.98 -24.60 23.27
CA PRO A 37 -8.26 -25.97 23.68
C PRO A 37 -9.34 -26.58 22.76
N GLY A 38 -8.89 -27.25 21.71
CA GLY A 38 -9.78 -27.96 20.77
C GLY A 38 -9.14 -29.21 20.20
N ILE A 39 -9.18 -30.31 20.96
CA ILE A 39 -8.89 -31.70 20.54
C ILE A 39 -7.41 -31.99 20.21
N GLY A 40 -6.64 -32.30 21.25
CA GLY A 40 -5.79 -33.50 21.37
C GLY A 40 -4.91 -33.98 20.20
N LYS A 41 -4.41 -33.12 19.32
CA LYS A 41 -3.49 -33.54 18.25
C LYS A 41 -2.06 -33.55 18.76
N LYS A 42 -1.49 -34.75 18.92
CA LYS A 42 -0.07 -34.97 19.20
C LYS A 42 0.76 -34.24 18.12
N PHE A 43 1.49 -33.19 18.51
CA PHE A 43 2.38 -32.48 17.60
C PHE A 43 3.46 -33.43 17.10
N LYS A 44 3.47 -33.69 15.79
CA LYS A 44 4.52 -34.50 15.17
C LYS A 44 5.84 -33.75 15.35
N LYS A 45 6.83 -34.39 15.98
CA LYS A 45 8.19 -33.84 16.08
C LYS A 45 8.79 -33.75 14.68
N VAL A 46 8.81 -32.56 14.09
CA VAL A 46 9.42 -32.30 12.79
C VAL A 46 10.83 -31.74 12.99
N SER A 47 11.78 -32.17 12.17
CA SER A 47 13.15 -31.66 12.28
C SER A 47 13.21 -30.19 11.87
N LYS A 48 13.69 -29.34 12.80
CA LYS A 48 13.87 -27.91 12.59
C LYS A 48 15.24 -27.57 11.99
N ASN A 49 15.90 -28.50 11.31
CA ASN A 49 17.24 -28.23 10.73
C ASN A 49 17.16 -27.79 9.27
N ARG A 50 16.02 -28.00 8.60
CA ARG A 50 15.85 -27.70 7.17
C ARG A 50 14.91 -26.51 6.99
N LYS A 51 15.32 -25.54 6.18
CA LYS A 51 14.50 -24.38 5.80
C LYS A 51 13.11 -24.77 5.25
N LYS A 52 13.02 -25.91 4.54
CA LYS A 52 11.76 -26.45 4.03
C LYS A 52 10.79 -26.86 5.14
N ALA A 53 11.29 -27.31 6.29
CA ALA A 53 10.45 -27.66 7.44
C ALA A 53 9.97 -26.41 8.18
N TRP A 54 10.82 -25.40 8.33
CA TRP A 54 10.45 -24.11 8.94
C TRP A 54 9.28 -23.46 8.19
N ARG A 55 9.40 -23.33 6.86
CA ARG A 55 8.32 -22.75 6.04
C ARG A 55 6.99 -23.49 6.13
N LYS A 56 6.96 -24.76 6.55
CA LYS A 56 5.75 -25.60 6.61
C LYS A 56 5.14 -25.68 8.01
N HIS A 57 5.92 -25.41 9.04
CA HIS A 57 5.56 -25.66 10.43
C HIS A 57 5.77 -24.44 11.34
N THR A 58 6.18 -23.32 10.78
CA THR A 58 6.14 -22.02 11.42
C THR A 58 4.83 -21.37 11.01
N ASP A 59 3.93 -21.21 11.97
CA ASP A 59 2.77 -20.35 11.80
C ASP A 59 3.23 -18.89 11.93
N ILE A 60 2.81 -18.06 10.99
CA ILE A 60 3.07 -16.61 10.98
C ILE A 60 1.78 -15.81 10.99
N SER A 61 0.62 -16.48 11.09
CA SER A 61 -0.70 -15.86 11.00
C SER A 61 -0.90 -14.76 12.03
N GLU A 62 -0.44 -14.97 13.27
CA GLU A 62 -0.52 -13.97 14.34
C GLU A 62 0.25 -12.67 13.99
N TYR A 63 1.43 -12.82 13.39
CA TYR A 63 2.22 -11.66 12.96
C TYR A 63 1.60 -10.98 11.72
N GLU A 64 1.00 -11.74 10.81
CA GLU A 64 0.28 -11.19 9.67
C GLU A 64 -0.95 -10.39 10.12
N GLU A 65 -1.74 -10.94 11.05
CA GLU A 65 -2.91 -10.29 11.65
C GLU A 65 -2.51 -8.99 12.37
N PHE A 66 -1.50 -9.04 13.23
CA PHE A 66 -0.99 -7.84 13.91
C PHE A 66 -0.52 -6.74 12.94
N LEU A 67 0.20 -7.13 11.87
CA LEU A 67 0.67 -6.15 10.87
C LEU A 67 -0.47 -5.56 10.05
N ASP A 68 -1.50 -6.35 9.77
CA ASP A 68 -2.67 -5.89 9.05
C ASP A 68 -3.54 -4.98 9.91
N ASP A 69 -3.70 -5.26 11.20
CA ASP A 69 -4.37 -4.37 12.17
C ASP A 69 -3.64 -3.03 12.27
N LYS A 70 -2.31 -3.04 12.42
CA LYS A 70 -1.53 -1.80 12.47
C LYS A 70 -1.67 -0.97 11.19
N ARG A 71 -1.64 -1.61 10.02
CA ARG A 71 -1.87 -0.93 8.73
C ARG A 71 -3.29 -0.40 8.61
N PHE A 72 -4.25 -1.10 9.19
CA PHE A 72 -5.65 -0.70 9.20
C PHE A 72 -5.84 0.54 10.06
N GLU A 73 -5.24 0.59 11.25
CA GLU A 73 -5.15 1.78 12.10
C GLU A 73 -4.51 2.96 11.37
N GLU A 74 -3.38 2.75 10.66
CA GLU A 74 -2.75 3.80 9.85
C GLU A 74 -3.66 4.32 8.71
N ARG A 75 -4.47 3.43 8.12
CA ARG A 75 -5.40 3.79 7.04
C ARG A 75 -6.60 4.58 7.53
N ILE A 76 -7.18 4.17 8.65
CA ILE A 76 -8.33 4.87 9.26
C ILE A 76 -7.87 6.15 9.97
N GLY A 77 -6.60 6.22 10.39
CA GLY A 77 -6.11 7.23 11.31
C GLY A 77 -6.41 6.84 12.76
N HIS A 78 -5.91 7.64 13.71
CA HIS A 78 -6.17 7.47 15.16
C HIS A 78 -7.64 7.13 15.41
N SER A 79 -7.90 6.32 16.45
CA SER A 79 -9.23 5.93 16.90
C SER A 79 -10.19 7.12 16.86
N ILE A 80 -11.03 7.16 15.82
CA ILE A 80 -12.05 8.20 15.65
C ILE A 80 -12.98 8.24 16.88
N GLY A 81 -13.08 7.13 17.62
CA GLY A 81 -13.81 7.04 18.87
C GLY A 81 -13.18 7.78 20.06
N ASP A 82 -11.86 8.00 20.07
CA ASP A 82 -11.16 8.69 21.18
C ASP A 82 -10.96 10.18 20.89
N ALA A 83 -11.08 10.60 19.62
CA ALA A 83 -11.01 12.00 19.23
C ALA A 83 -12.28 12.75 19.70
N LYS A 84 -12.09 13.93 20.28
CA LYS A 84 -13.22 14.80 20.65
C LYS A 84 -13.87 15.36 19.39
N ASN A 85 -15.19 15.55 19.43
CA ASN A 85 -15.95 16.13 18.31
C ASN A 85 -15.38 17.49 17.84
N ASP A 86 -14.84 18.29 18.77
CA ASP A 86 -14.27 19.60 18.46
C ASP A 86 -12.96 19.52 17.65
N ASP A 87 -12.21 18.43 17.78
CA ASP A 87 -10.99 18.17 16.99
C ASP A 87 -11.33 17.56 15.61
N LEU A 88 -12.47 16.87 15.52
CA LEU A 88 -12.95 16.25 14.29
C LEU A 88 -13.65 17.25 13.36
N PHE A 89 -14.34 18.24 13.91
CA PHE A 89 -15.19 19.16 13.16
C PHE A 89 -14.86 20.62 13.47
N VAL A 90 -14.31 21.32 12.48
CA VAL A 90 -14.25 22.78 12.51
C VAL A 90 -15.57 23.32 11.98
N ILE A 91 -16.43 23.79 12.88
CA ILE A 91 -17.67 24.49 12.50
C ILE A 91 -17.30 25.94 12.16
N GLU A 92 -17.14 26.22 10.87
CA GLU A 92 -16.94 27.57 10.40
C GLU A 92 -18.28 28.34 10.46
N LYS A 93 -18.37 29.27 11.41
CA LYS A 93 -19.62 30.01 11.69
C LYS A 93 -19.76 31.31 10.88
N ALA A 94 -18.69 31.78 10.26
CA ALA A 94 -18.68 32.97 9.42
C ALA A 94 -17.84 32.68 8.18
N GLY A 95 -18.48 32.67 7.01
CA GLY A 95 -17.77 32.65 5.74
C GLY A 95 -17.13 34.02 5.52
N ASP A 96 -15.89 34.20 5.95
CA ASP A 96 -15.10 35.32 5.49
C ASP A 96 -14.71 35.04 4.03
N ASP A 97 -15.59 35.41 3.11
CA ASP A 97 -15.37 35.28 1.66
C ASP A 97 -14.00 35.88 1.26
N ALA A 98 -13.55 36.94 1.96
CA ALA A 98 -12.24 37.54 1.78
C ALA A 98 -11.07 36.59 2.12
N PHE A 99 -11.16 35.82 3.22
CA PHE A 99 -10.14 34.83 3.60
C PHE A 99 -10.05 33.68 2.58
N TYR A 100 -11.21 33.26 2.06
CA TYR A 100 -11.28 32.23 1.03
C TYR A 100 -10.67 32.67 -0.30
N GLN A 101 -10.95 33.90 -0.74
CA GLN A 101 -10.35 34.46 -1.95
C GLN A 101 -8.83 34.61 -1.79
N GLU A 102 -8.35 35.08 -0.63
CA GLU A 102 -6.91 35.21 -0.37
C GLU A 102 -6.19 33.85 -0.43
N LYS A 103 -6.79 32.79 0.13
CA LYS A 103 -6.22 31.43 0.02
C LYS A 103 -6.18 30.93 -1.42
N LEU A 104 -7.21 31.19 -2.22
CA LEU A 104 -7.23 30.81 -3.63
C LEU A 104 -6.12 31.54 -4.41
N ASP A 105 -5.93 32.82 -4.14
CA ASP A 105 -4.88 33.65 -4.74
C ASP A 105 -3.46 33.23 -4.31
N GLN A 106 -3.27 32.69 -3.11
CA GLN A 106 -1.99 32.10 -2.72
C GLN A 106 -1.70 30.80 -3.46
N VAL A 107 -2.71 29.96 -3.70
CA VAL A 107 -2.55 28.69 -4.43
C VAL A 107 -2.25 28.92 -5.92
N SER A 108 -2.89 29.91 -6.55
CA SER A 108 -2.59 30.28 -7.94
C SER A 108 -1.15 30.78 -8.08
N ARG A 109 -0.70 31.68 -7.19
CA ARG A 109 0.69 32.16 -7.14
C ARG A 109 1.71 31.03 -6.94
N ASN A 110 1.40 30.05 -6.09
CA ASN A 110 2.27 28.89 -5.87
C ASN A 110 2.35 27.93 -7.08
N ARG A 111 1.32 27.92 -7.94
CA ARG A 111 1.33 27.15 -9.20
C ARG A 111 2.11 27.87 -10.29
N GLU A 112 2.00 29.19 -10.37
CA GLU A 112 2.72 30.04 -11.33
C GLU A 112 4.22 30.20 -10.99
N GLY A 113 4.57 30.21 -9.70
CA GLY A 113 5.96 30.22 -9.24
C GLY A 113 6.71 28.90 -9.50
N LYS A 114 5.99 27.79 -9.72
CA LYS A 114 6.59 26.49 -10.07
C LYS A 114 6.70 26.24 -11.58
N SER A 115 5.97 26.98 -12.41
CA SER A 115 6.08 26.90 -13.87
C SER A 115 7.14 27.83 -14.46
N SER A 116 7.56 28.87 -13.74
CA SER A 116 8.53 29.87 -14.22
C SER A 116 9.99 29.60 -13.79
N LEU A 117 10.23 28.66 -12.87
CA LEU A 117 11.58 28.23 -12.46
C LEU A 117 12.02 26.91 -13.11
N SER A 118 11.75 26.74 -14.41
CA SER A 118 12.23 25.58 -15.19
C SER A 118 13.12 25.95 -16.38
N SER A 119 13.60 27.19 -16.49
CA SER A 119 14.40 27.64 -17.65
C SER A 119 15.86 27.99 -17.36
N SER A 120 16.35 27.84 -16.13
CA SER A 120 17.78 28.07 -15.86
C SER A 120 18.32 27.25 -14.69
N VAL A 121 18.30 25.93 -14.84
CA VAL A 121 19.20 25.08 -14.07
C VAL A 121 20.46 24.91 -14.93
N ASN A 122 21.55 25.52 -14.48
CA ASN A 122 22.87 25.34 -15.06
C ASN A 122 23.16 23.85 -15.25
N ASN A 123 23.28 23.42 -16.51
CA ASN A 123 23.53 22.04 -16.93
C ASN A 123 24.93 21.50 -16.53
N SER A 124 25.59 22.06 -15.52
CA SER A 124 26.96 21.69 -15.13
C SER A 124 27.04 20.47 -14.22
N LYS A 125 25.92 19.90 -13.77
CA LYS A 125 25.89 18.68 -12.93
C LYS A 125 25.16 17.49 -13.52
N LEU A 126 24.44 17.68 -14.62
CA LEU A 126 23.92 16.57 -15.42
C LEU A 126 25.04 16.10 -16.33
N ARG A 127 25.76 15.04 -15.92
CA ARG A 127 26.64 14.32 -16.84
C ARG A 127 25.79 13.99 -18.06
N LYS A 128 26.15 14.53 -19.23
CA LYS A 128 25.56 14.14 -20.51
C LYS A 128 25.63 12.61 -20.56
N ILE A 129 24.47 11.96 -20.49
CA ILE A 129 24.33 10.51 -20.62
C ILE A 129 24.48 10.21 -22.11
N THR A 130 25.66 10.47 -22.67
CA THR A 130 25.99 10.15 -24.07
C THR A 130 26.39 8.68 -24.19
N SER A 131 26.73 8.04 -23.07
CA SER A 131 26.96 6.60 -23.00
C SER A 131 25.72 5.90 -22.47
N GLU A 132 25.25 4.89 -23.20
CA GLU A 132 24.22 4.00 -22.68
C GLU A 132 24.72 3.41 -21.35
N HIS A 133 23.98 3.68 -20.29
CA HIS A 133 24.30 3.19 -18.96
C HIS A 133 24.42 1.67 -19.00
N ARG A 134 25.43 1.07 -18.34
CA ARG A 134 25.72 -0.39 -18.36
C ARG A 134 24.51 -1.27 -18.04
N LEU A 135 23.50 -0.73 -17.36
CA LEU A 135 22.24 -1.40 -17.08
C LEU A 135 21.44 -1.71 -18.36
N TYR A 136 21.46 -0.82 -19.36
CA TYR A 136 20.67 -0.96 -20.59
C TYR A 136 21.33 -1.90 -21.62
N GLN A 137 22.65 -2.14 -21.54
CA GLN A 137 23.33 -3.12 -22.39
C GLN A 137 22.75 -4.54 -22.28
N LYS A 138 22.19 -4.90 -21.11
CA LYS A 138 21.54 -6.19 -20.89
C LYS A 138 20.14 -6.30 -21.51
N LEU A 139 19.56 -5.18 -21.91
CA LEU A 139 18.26 -5.10 -22.58
C LEU A 139 18.39 -5.02 -24.10
N LEU A 140 19.62 -4.82 -24.60
CA LEU A 140 19.86 -4.82 -26.04
C LEU A 140 19.61 -6.22 -26.62
N PRO A 141 19.08 -6.31 -27.86
CA PRO A 141 18.84 -7.60 -28.54
C PRO A 141 20.11 -8.46 -28.70
N THR A 142 21.29 -7.83 -28.62
CA THR A 142 22.61 -8.48 -28.70
C THR A 142 23.06 -9.11 -27.39
N SER A 143 22.30 -8.96 -26.31
CA SER A 143 22.70 -9.51 -25.01
C SER A 143 22.73 -11.04 -25.05
N LYS A 144 23.71 -11.62 -24.35
CA LYS A 144 23.89 -13.08 -24.24
C LYS A 144 22.81 -13.76 -23.38
N VAL A 145 21.85 -12.99 -22.85
CA VAL A 145 20.76 -13.49 -22.04
C VAL A 145 19.65 -13.94 -22.99
N PRO A 146 19.28 -15.23 -23.00
CA PRO A 146 18.18 -15.69 -23.85
C PRO A 146 16.91 -14.93 -23.47
N ALA A 147 16.27 -14.32 -24.47
CA ALA A 147 15.00 -13.63 -24.26
C ALA A 147 14.01 -14.62 -23.64
N VAL A 148 13.39 -14.22 -22.53
CA VAL A 148 12.33 -15.03 -21.91
C VAL A 148 11.17 -15.05 -22.90
N VAL A 149 11.01 -16.17 -23.60
CA VAL A 149 9.84 -16.42 -24.45
C VAL A 149 8.66 -16.64 -23.52
N ILE A 150 8.03 -15.55 -23.09
CA ILE A 150 6.76 -15.61 -22.39
C ILE A 150 5.75 -16.08 -23.43
N GLN A 151 5.39 -17.36 -23.38
CA GLN A 151 4.22 -17.85 -24.09
C GLN A 151 3.03 -17.07 -23.54
N LYS A 152 2.54 -16.11 -24.33
CA LYS A 152 1.32 -15.36 -24.00
C LYS A 152 0.21 -16.38 -23.85
N ARG A 153 -0.10 -16.76 -22.61
CA ARG A 153 -1.32 -17.49 -22.29
C ARG A 153 -2.47 -16.68 -22.88
N SER A 154 -3.40 -17.33 -23.57
CA SER A 154 -4.55 -16.65 -24.17
C SER A 154 -5.17 -15.75 -23.10
N SER A 155 -5.12 -14.44 -23.31
CA SER A 155 -5.71 -13.48 -22.38
C SER A 155 -7.16 -13.90 -22.13
N ASP A 156 -7.54 -13.92 -20.86
CA ASP A 156 -8.87 -14.30 -20.41
C ASP A 156 -9.90 -13.48 -21.21
N LYS A 157 -10.59 -14.12 -22.17
CA LYS A 157 -11.47 -13.46 -23.15
C LYS A 157 -12.81 -13.03 -22.53
N ARG A 158 -12.87 -12.80 -21.22
CA ARG A 158 -14.08 -12.32 -20.56
C ARG A 158 -14.41 -10.95 -21.14
N HIS A 159 -15.45 -10.92 -21.98
CA HIS A 159 -16.07 -9.71 -22.49
C HIS A 159 -16.78 -8.99 -21.33
N THR A 160 -16.01 -8.21 -20.57
CA THR A 160 -16.57 -7.21 -19.67
C THR A 160 -17.29 -6.14 -20.51
N VAL A 161 -18.22 -5.39 -19.90
CA VAL A 161 -18.96 -4.31 -20.58
C VAL A 161 -18.01 -3.26 -21.20
N TYR A 162 -16.79 -3.15 -20.66
CA TYR A 162 -15.76 -2.20 -21.08
C TYR A 162 -14.82 -2.73 -22.18
N ASN A 163 -14.87 -4.04 -22.47
CA ASN A 163 -14.03 -4.68 -23.48
C ASN A 163 -14.79 -4.97 -24.80
N ASP A 164 -16.06 -4.55 -24.90
CA ASP A 164 -16.94 -4.74 -26.07
C ASP A 164 -17.65 -3.42 -26.41
N ASP A 165 -17.22 -2.79 -27.51
CA ASP A 165 -17.70 -1.48 -27.94
C ASP A 165 -19.23 -1.44 -28.12
N LYS A 166 -19.85 -2.55 -28.55
CA LYS A 166 -21.30 -2.61 -28.76
C LYS A 166 -22.06 -2.58 -27.44
N LYS A 167 -21.56 -3.26 -26.42
CA LYS A 167 -22.14 -3.22 -25.06
C LYS A 167 -21.97 -1.85 -24.43
N LEU A 168 -20.82 -1.21 -24.65
CA LEU A 168 -20.54 0.13 -24.14
C LEU A 168 -21.48 1.16 -24.75
N ILE A 169 -21.70 1.12 -26.07
CA ILE A 169 -22.65 2.00 -26.78
C ILE A 169 -24.07 1.82 -26.23
N ARG A 170 -24.52 0.57 -26.05
CA ARG A 170 -25.85 0.28 -25.50
C ARG A 170 -26.00 0.83 -24.08
N TYR A 171 -25.03 0.60 -23.22
CA TYR A 171 -25.02 1.13 -21.85
C TYR A 171 -25.11 2.65 -21.81
N TRP A 172 -24.38 3.34 -22.68
CA TRP A 172 -24.42 4.80 -22.77
C TRP A 172 -25.78 5.33 -23.24
N ASN A 173 -26.43 4.67 -24.18
CA ASN A 173 -27.76 5.05 -24.65
C ASN A 173 -28.81 4.81 -23.56
N ASP A 174 -28.81 3.64 -22.91
CA ASP A 174 -29.72 3.32 -21.81
C ASP A 174 -29.59 4.34 -20.65
N ARG A 175 -28.35 4.75 -20.36
CA ARG A 175 -28.05 5.78 -19.35
C ARG A 175 -28.61 7.14 -19.74
N LYS A 176 -28.46 7.57 -21.01
CA LYS A 176 -29.01 8.84 -21.51
C LYS A 176 -30.53 8.84 -21.45
N ASP A 177 -31.18 7.77 -21.87
CA ASP A 177 -32.64 7.66 -21.87
C ASP A 177 -33.21 7.66 -20.44
N SER A 178 -32.50 7.05 -19.48
CA SER A 178 -32.87 7.13 -18.06
C SER A 178 -32.82 8.57 -17.53
N ILE A 179 -31.78 9.33 -17.89
CA ILE A 179 -31.64 10.73 -17.48
C ILE A 179 -32.76 11.59 -18.07
N ILE A 180 -33.07 11.40 -19.36
CA ILE A 180 -34.14 12.15 -20.05
C ILE A 180 -35.49 11.89 -19.40
N ARG A 181 -35.83 10.61 -19.14
CA ARG A 181 -37.08 10.23 -18.44
C ARG A 181 -37.18 10.88 -17.07
N ALA A 182 -36.12 10.83 -16.28
CA ALA A 182 -36.10 11.45 -14.95
C ALA A 182 -36.30 12.99 -15.01
N GLN A 183 -35.75 13.66 -16.02
CA GLN A 183 -35.98 15.09 -16.22
C GLN A 183 -37.41 15.40 -16.62
N GLN A 184 -38.01 14.60 -17.51
CA GLN A 184 -39.42 14.74 -17.90
C GLN A 184 -40.34 14.57 -16.68
N GLU A 185 -40.16 13.53 -15.89
CA GLU A 185 -40.94 13.31 -14.66
C GLU A 185 -40.82 14.47 -13.67
N LYS A 186 -39.61 15.02 -13.49
CA LYS A 186 -39.39 16.22 -12.66
C LYS A 186 -40.17 17.41 -13.19
N ARG A 187 -40.16 17.65 -14.51
CA ARG A 187 -40.92 18.74 -15.15
C ARG A 187 -42.43 18.54 -14.99
N PHE A 188 -42.94 17.32 -15.17
CA PHE A 188 -44.36 17.01 -14.97
C PHE A 188 -44.80 17.24 -13.52
N LYS A 189 -44.02 16.77 -12.55
CA LYS A 189 -44.29 17.01 -11.12
C LYS A 189 -44.30 18.51 -10.78
N GLN A 190 -43.33 19.28 -11.29
CA GLN A 190 -43.30 20.73 -11.09
C GLN A 190 -44.51 21.42 -11.72
N LYS A 191 -44.94 21.01 -12.91
CA LYS A 191 -46.12 21.56 -13.57
C LYS A 191 -47.39 21.29 -12.75
N ALA A 192 -47.61 20.04 -12.31
CA ALA A 192 -48.75 19.67 -11.47
C ALA A 192 -48.79 20.46 -10.15
N MET A 193 -47.63 20.70 -9.52
CA MET A 193 -47.55 21.54 -8.32
C MET A 193 -47.89 23.01 -8.58
N LYS A 194 -47.53 23.55 -9.75
CA LYS A 194 -47.89 24.94 -10.12
C LYS A 194 -49.38 25.06 -10.42
N ASP A 195 -49.94 24.12 -11.19
CA ASP A 195 -51.36 24.13 -11.58
C ASP A 195 -52.28 23.99 -10.35
N SER A 196 -51.91 23.13 -9.39
CA SER A 196 -52.65 23.01 -8.11
C SER A 196 -52.54 24.24 -7.21
N LYS A 197 -51.48 25.05 -7.34
CA LYS A 197 -51.33 26.33 -6.63
C LYS A 197 -52.16 27.46 -7.25
N LEU A 198 -52.47 27.39 -8.54
CA LEU A 198 -53.31 28.37 -9.25
C LEU A 198 -54.81 28.18 -9.01
N LEU A 199 -55.23 27.00 -8.54
CA LEU A 199 -56.63 26.66 -8.25
C LEU A 199 -57.05 26.91 -6.79
N ARG A 200 -56.15 27.42 -5.94
CA ARG A 200 -56.42 27.87 -4.57
C ARG A 200 -56.33 29.38 -4.48
#